data_AF-A0A0K9PZE7-F1
#
_entry.id   AF-A0A0K9PZE7-F1
#
_cell.length_a   1.000
_cell.length_b   1.000
_cell.length_c   1.000
_cell.angle_alpha   90.00
_cell.angle_beta   90.00
_cell.angle_gamma   90.00
#
_symmetry.space_group_name_H-M   'P 1'
#
loop_
_entity.id
_entity.type
_entity.pdbx_description
1 polymer ?
#
loop_
_entity_poly.entity_id
_entity_poly.type
_entity_poly.pdbx_seq_one_letter_code
_entity_poly.pdbx_strand_id
1 'polypeptide(L)'
;MCRISKGVTPPDAILKVFALMSYFLPEAKMFPISDTDNMTFRDPIKGKMSDYNVISYNDQMRLRTATELLKATSDVEAQLEKEYLMVFTPAK
;
A
#
# COMPACT_ATOMS: atom_id res chain seq x y z
N MET A 1 -9.77 -1.10 9.21
CA MET A 1 -9.68 -0.11 8.11
C MET A 1 -8.28 -0.19 7.52
N CYS A 2 -8.21 -0.49 6.22
CA CYS A 2 -6.95 -0.54 5.47
C CYS A 2 -6.41 0.89 5.38
N ARG A 3 -5.49 1.22 6.28
CA ARG A 3 -4.69 2.43 6.21
C ARG A 3 -3.25 2.00 6.17
N ILE A 4 -2.52 2.38 5.12
CA ILE A 4 -1.09 2.14 5.09
C ILE A 4 -0.45 2.95 6.22
N SER A 5 0.37 2.30 7.05
CA SER A 5 1.02 2.97 8.16
C SER A 5 1.92 4.10 7.65
N LYS A 6 1.86 5.28 8.25
CA LYS A 6 2.72 6.41 7.87
C LYS A 6 4.23 6.09 7.96
N GLY A 7 4.60 5.07 8.73
CA GLY A 7 5.98 4.60 8.83
C GLY A 7 6.42 3.71 7.66
N VAL A 8 5.49 3.17 6.86
CA VAL A 8 5.78 2.31 5.71
C VAL A 8 5.44 2.98 4.37
N THR A 9 4.60 4.02 4.37
CA THR A 9 4.32 4.80 3.16
C THR A 9 5.56 5.61 2.76
N PRO A 10 6.09 5.43 1.53
CA PRO A 10 7.18 6.26 1.07
C PRO A 10 6.74 7.73 0.93
N PRO A 11 7.63 8.69 1.17
CA PRO A 11 7.37 10.11 0.94
C PRO A 11 6.80 10.42 -0.46
N ASP A 12 5.90 11.39 -0.55
CA ASP A 12 5.22 11.77 -1.81
C ASP A 12 6.18 12.12 -2.96
N ALA A 13 7.34 12.68 -2.64
CA ALA A 13 8.37 12.99 -3.63
C ALA A 13 8.90 11.71 -4.29
N ILE A 14 9.11 10.65 -3.50
CA ILE A 14 9.59 9.35 -3.97
C ILE A 14 8.52 8.65 -4.79
N LEU A 15 7.24 8.75 -4.38
CA LEU A 15 6.12 8.23 -5.16
C LEU A 15 6.02 8.88 -6.55
N LYS A 16 6.25 10.19 -6.66
CA LYS A 16 6.26 10.88 -7.96
C LYS A 16 7.42 10.42 -8.86
N VAL A 17 8.59 10.17 -8.28
CA VAL A 17 9.73 9.61 -9.01
C VAL A 17 9.42 8.19 -9.48
N PHE A 18 8.85 7.33 -8.63
CA PHE A 18 8.44 5.99 -9.02
C PHE A 18 7.36 6.02 -10.11
N ALA A 19 6.39 6.92 -10.01
CA ALA A 19 5.37 7.10 -11.04
C ALA A 19 5.99 7.50 -12.38
N LEU A 20 6.93 8.46 -12.40
CA LEU A 20 7.63 8.84 -13.62
C LEU A 20 8.44 7.67 -14.19
N MET A 21 9.20 6.99 -13.33
CA MET A 21 10.06 5.87 -13.72
C MET A 21 9.24 4.67 -14.22
N SER A 22 8.00 4.51 -13.75
CA SER A 22 7.09 3.46 -14.22
C SER A 22 6.71 3.59 -15.70
N TYR A 23 6.77 4.80 -16.27
CA TYR A 23 6.54 5.01 -17.70
C TYR A 23 7.73 4.58 -18.57
N PHE A 24 8.96 4.71 -18.04
CA PHE A 24 10.18 4.36 -18.77
C PHE A 24 10.60 2.89 -18.57
N LEU A 25 10.48 2.37 -17.35
CA LEU A 25 10.81 0.98 -17.01
C LEU A 25 9.65 0.33 -16.22
N PRO A 26 8.53 0.02 -16.90
CA PRO A 26 7.34 -0.51 -16.24
C PRO A 26 7.55 -1.86 -15.57
N GLU A 27 8.45 -2.69 -16.12
CA GLU A 27 8.69 -4.07 -15.66
C GLU A 27 9.82 -4.19 -14.64
N ALA A 28 10.48 -3.08 -14.27
CA ALA A 28 11.55 -3.12 -13.28
C ALA A 28 11.03 -3.63 -11.93
N LYS A 29 11.63 -4.70 -11.42
CA LYS A 29 11.34 -5.29 -10.12
C LYS A 29 12.21 -4.62 -9.06
N MET A 30 11.78 -3.46 -8.57
CA MET A 30 12.55 -2.65 -7.60
C MET A 30 12.04 -2.75 -6.15
N PHE A 31 10.83 -3.27 -5.93
CA PHE A 31 10.26 -3.34 -4.59
C PHE A 31 10.74 -4.61 -3.87
N PRO A 32 11.25 -4.49 -2.62
CA PRO A 32 11.63 -5.63 -1.80
C PRO A 32 10.39 -6.43 -1.36
N ILE A 33 10.53 -7.76 -1.27
CA ILE A 33 9.46 -8.66 -0.78
C ILE A 33 9.55 -8.87 0.74
N SER A 34 10.78 -8.97 1.28
CA SER A 34 11.05 -9.64 2.57
C SER A 34 11.10 -8.73 3.81
N ASP A 35 11.04 -7.41 3.64
CA ASP A 35 11.53 -6.52 4.70
C ASP A 35 10.40 -5.83 5.48
N THR A 36 9.14 -6.15 5.19
CA THR A 36 7.98 -5.47 5.78
C THR A 36 7.15 -6.30 6.76
N ASP A 37 7.44 -7.59 6.94
CA ASP A 37 6.55 -8.54 7.62
C ASP A 37 6.20 -8.13 9.06
N ASN A 38 7.19 -7.57 9.79
CA ASN A 38 7.00 -7.07 11.14
C ASN A 38 6.22 -5.74 11.22
N MET A 39 6.10 -5.00 10.12
CA MET A 39 5.41 -3.69 10.06
C MET A 39 4.06 -3.76 9.32
N THR A 40 3.85 -4.76 8.47
CA THR A 40 2.64 -4.93 7.66
C THR A 40 1.43 -5.32 8.52
N PHE A 41 1.65 -6.17 9.53
CA PHE A 41 0.58 -6.65 10.39
C PHE A 41 0.58 -5.93 11.73
N ARG A 42 -0.61 -5.45 12.15
CA ARG A 42 -0.80 -4.90 13.50
C ARG A 42 -0.61 -5.96 14.58
N ASP A 43 -1.05 -7.19 14.31
CA ASP A 43 -0.93 -8.32 15.22
C ASP A 43 0.20 -9.24 14.76
N PRO A 44 1.25 -9.47 15.57
CA PRO A 44 2.41 -10.27 15.16
C PRO A 44 2.05 -11.75 14.93
N ILE A 45 0.99 -12.24 15.58
CA ILE A 45 0.47 -13.60 15.39
C ILE A 45 -0.07 -13.77 13.96
N LYS A 46 -0.74 -12.75 13.42
CA LYS A 46 -1.28 -12.77 12.05
C LYS A 46 -0.18 -12.73 11.00
N GLY A 47 0.91 -12.02 11.28
CA GLY A 47 2.11 -12.05 10.44
C GLY A 47 2.68 -13.46 10.30
N LYS A 48 2.86 -14.18 11.41
CA LYS A 48 3.33 -15.58 11.38
C LYS A 48 2.39 -16.53 10.64
N MET A 49 1.08 -16.26 10.65
CA MET A 49 0.11 -17.06 9.89
C MET A 49 0.14 -16.74 8.38
N SER A 50 0.60 -15.55 7.99
CA SER A 50 0.69 -15.14 6.58
C SER A 50 1.64 -16.02 5.78
N ASP A 51 2.73 -16.47 6.40
CA ASP A 51 3.74 -17.34 5.76
C ASP A 51 3.17 -18.71 5.34
N TYR A 52 2.12 -19.17 6.03
CA TYR A 52 1.44 -20.42 5.73
C TYR A 52 0.32 -20.27 4.69
N ASN A 53 0.04 -19.05 4.23
CA ASN A 53 -1.03 -18.79 3.30
C ASN A 53 -0.61 -19.12 1.86
N VAL A 54 -1.13 -20.22 1.31
CA VAL A 54 -0.79 -20.72 -0.04
C VAL A 54 -1.23 -19.76 -1.17
N ILE A 55 -2.22 -18.91 -0.91
CA ILE A 55 -2.68 -17.89 -1.86
C ILE A 55 -1.93 -16.55 -1.73
N SER A 56 -0.90 -16.48 -0.88
CA SER A 56 -0.11 -15.26 -0.72
C SER A 56 0.69 -14.95 -1.99
N TYR A 57 0.79 -13.66 -2.30
CA TYR A 57 1.63 -13.19 -3.39
C TYR A 57 3.08 -13.12 -2.93
N ASN A 58 3.99 -13.83 -3.61
CA ASN A 58 5.40 -13.96 -3.22
C ASN A 58 6.38 -13.52 -4.32
N ASP A 59 5.92 -12.85 -5.38
CA ASP A 59 6.81 -12.32 -6.42
C ASP A 59 7.12 -10.84 -6.17
N GLN A 60 8.23 -10.35 -6.72
CA GLN A 60 8.58 -8.93 -6.67
C GLN A 60 7.62 -8.16 -7.57
N MET A 61 6.95 -7.15 -7.01
CA MET A 61 6.05 -6.31 -7.78
C MET A 61 6.83 -5.54 -8.85
N ARG A 62 6.27 -5.52 -10.06
CA ARG A 62 6.72 -4.61 -11.12
C ARG A 62 6.44 -3.17 -10.71
N LEU A 63 7.33 -2.26 -11.07
CA LEU A 63 7.27 -0.84 -10.70
C LEU A 63 5.91 -0.21 -11.01
N ARG A 64 5.39 -0.43 -12.22
CA ARG A 64 4.10 0.13 -12.62
C ARG A 64 2.94 -0.38 -11.77
N THR A 65 2.87 -1.70 -11.55
CA THR A 65 1.84 -2.32 -10.72
C THR A 65 1.88 -1.79 -9.29
N ALA A 66 3.07 -1.68 -8.69
CA ALA A 66 3.24 -1.14 -7.35
C ALA A 66 2.74 0.32 -7.26
N THR A 67 3.10 1.16 -8.24
CA THR A 67 2.65 2.57 -8.27
C THR A 67 1.13 2.71 -8.42
N GLU A 68 0.51 1.88 -9.26
CA GLU A 68 -0.94 1.88 -9.48
C GLU A 68 -1.69 1.41 -8.23
N LEU A 69 -1.18 0.37 -7.54
CA LEU A 69 -1.75 -0.12 -6.28
C LEU A 69 -1.67 0.92 -5.15
N LEU A 70 -0.53 1.60 -5.01
CA LEU A 70 -0.37 2.66 -4.00
C LEU A 70 -1.31 3.84 -4.25
N LYS A 71 -1.48 4.22 -5.52
CA LYS A 71 -2.42 5.27 -5.92
C LYS A 71 -3.87 4.86 -5.63
N ALA A 72 -4.28 3.67 -6.07
CA ALA A 72 -5.63 3.16 -5.82
C ALA A 72 -5.95 3.05 -4.32
N THR A 73 -4.99 2.61 -3.51
CA THR A 73 -5.16 2.55 -2.05
C THR A 73 -5.37 3.93 -1.44
N SER A 74 -4.57 4.91 -1.87
CA SER A 74 -4.69 6.31 -1.41
C SER A 74 -6.04 6.93 -1.82
N ASP A 75 -6.50 6.64 -3.04
CA ASP A 75 -7.79 7.12 -3.53
C ASP A 75 -8.95 6.53 -2.72
N VAL A 76 -8.89 5.24 -2.36
CA VAL A 76 -9.86 4.57 -1.49
C VAL A 76 -9.84 5.15 -0.09
N GLU A 77 -8.65 5.40 0.49
CA GLU A 77 -8.52 6.04 1.80
C GLU A 77 -9.19 7.44 1.81
N ALA A 78 -8.97 8.25 0.78
CA ALA A 78 -9.56 9.59 0.67
C ALA A 78 -11.10 9.55 0.53
N GLN A 79 -11.64 8.59 -0.22
CA GLN A 79 -13.08 8.38 -0.35
C GLN A 79 -13.72 7.95 0.98
N LEU A 80 -13.07 7.02 1.69
CA LEU A 80 -13.49 6.58 3.02
C LEU A 80 -13.47 7.71 4.05
N GLU A 81 -12.44 8.56 4.04
CA GLU A 81 -12.38 9.72 4.94
C GLU A 81 -13.52 10.72 4.65
N LYS A 82 -13.85 10.94 3.38
CA LYS A 82 -14.98 11.81 2.98
C LYS A 82 -16.32 11.25 3.46
N GLU A 83 -16.57 9.96 3.26
CA GLU A 83 -17.83 9.33 3.70
C GLU A 83 -17.92 9.24 5.23
N TYR A 84 -16.83 8.88 5.91
CA TYR A 84 -16.79 8.86 7.37
C TYR A 84 -17.06 10.25 7.94
N LEU A 85 -16.47 11.30 7.36
CA LEU A 85 -16.76 12.66 7.78
C LEU A 85 -18.25 13.00 7.59
N MET A 86 -18.86 12.61 6.47
CA MET A 86 -20.28 12.84 6.19
C MET A 86 -21.23 12.07 7.12
N VAL A 87 -20.86 10.87 7.55
CA VAL A 87 -21.67 10.03 8.47
C VAL A 87 -21.54 10.50 9.92
N PHE A 88 -20.34 10.92 10.35
CA PHE A 88 -20.06 11.24 11.75
C PHE A 88 -20.09 12.74 12.09
N THR A 89 -20.16 13.64 11.11
CA THR A 89 -20.59 15.02 11.36
C THR A 89 -22.08 15.15 11.06
N PRO A 90 -22.96 15.24 12.07
CA PRO A 90 -24.34 15.62 11.80
C PRO A 90 -24.33 17.00 11.17
N ALA A 91 -25.01 17.14 10.02
CA ALA A 91 -25.33 18.43 9.44
C ALA A 91 -25.89 19.33 10.54
N LYS A 92 -25.20 20.44 10.79
CA LYS A 92 -25.65 21.47 11.73
C LYS A 92 -26.86 22.19 11.18
#